data_AF-A0A8U0SQS8-F1
#
_entry.id   AF-A0A8U0SQS8-F1
#
_cell.length_a   1.000
_cell.length_b   1.000
_cell.length_c   1.000
_cell.angle_alpha   90.00
_cell.angle_beta   90.00
_cell.angle_gamma   90.00
#
_symmetry.space_group_name_H-M   'P 1'
#
loop_
_entity.id
_entity.type
_entity.pdbx_description
1 polymer ?
#
loop_
_entity_poly.entity_id
_entity_poly.type
_entity_poly.pdbx_seq_one_letter_code
_entity_poly.pdbx_strand_id
1 'polypeptide(L)'
;MRAFPFFRVGQGGLEIACHPSGKRPCRMQVFRIWDINQKTFYLRNNQLVAGYLQGSNTKLEEKLDVVPIEPHTVFLGIHGGKLCLSCVKSGDETRLQLEAVNITDLSKSKDQDKRFTFILSDSGPTTRFESAACPGWFLCTALEADRPVSFTNTPEEARTVTKFYFQKD
;
A
#
# COMPACT_ATOMS: atom_id res chain seq x y z
N MET A 1 -41.05 -43.10 -49.54
CA MET A 1 -41.50 -41.73 -49.20
C MET A 1 -40.38 -41.03 -48.43
N ARG A 2 -39.43 -40.35 -49.11
CA ARG A 2 -39.30 -38.88 -49.18
C ARG A 2 -40.51 -38.06 -48.70
N ALA A 3 -40.30 -37.13 -47.75
CA ALA A 3 -40.22 -35.68 -48.00
C ALA A 3 -40.04 -34.87 -46.68
N PHE A 4 -39.12 -33.90 -46.73
CA PHE A 4 -38.91 -32.71 -45.88
C PHE A 4 -40.09 -31.70 -45.99
N PRO A 5 -40.25 -30.62 -45.17
CA PRO A 5 -39.26 -29.53 -44.93
C PRO A 5 -39.33 -28.91 -43.49
N PHE A 6 -38.63 -27.86 -43.05
CA PHE A 6 -38.01 -26.68 -43.67
C PHE A 6 -36.90 -26.14 -42.71
N PHE A 7 -35.84 -25.57 -43.29
CA PHE A 7 -34.75 -24.87 -42.61
C PHE A 7 -35.21 -23.54 -41.97
N ARG A 8 -34.60 -23.14 -40.84
CA ARG A 8 -34.29 -21.72 -40.59
C ARG A 8 -32.93 -21.59 -39.89
N VAL A 9 -32.00 -20.95 -40.59
CA VAL A 9 -30.70 -20.48 -40.10
C VAL A 9 -30.91 -19.19 -39.30
N GLY A 10 -30.16 -19.01 -38.22
CA GLY A 10 -30.03 -17.72 -37.53
C GLY A 10 -28.97 -17.75 -36.43
N GLN A 11 -27.73 -17.41 -36.79
CA GLN A 11 -26.74 -16.62 -36.05
C GLN A 11 -26.67 -16.83 -34.52
N GLY A 12 -25.59 -17.39 -33.98
CA GLY A 12 -24.30 -16.69 -33.90
C GLY A 12 -24.20 -15.98 -32.55
N GLY A 13 -23.49 -16.60 -31.60
CA GLY A 13 -23.32 -16.06 -30.26
C GLY A 13 -22.81 -17.12 -29.31
N LEU A 14 -21.51 -17.39 -29.38
CA LEU A 14 -20.78 -18.04 -28.30
C LEU A 14 -20.81 -17.06 -27.11
N GLU A 15 -21.82 -17.13 -26.24
CA GLU A 15 -21.72 -16.48 -24.93
C GLU A 15 -20.68 -17.23 -24.13
N ILE A 16 -19.43 -16.78 -24.28
CA ILE A 16 -18.39 -16.98 -23.28
C ILE A 16 -18.91 -16.25 -22.04
N ALA A 17 -19.56 -17.00 -21.15
CA ALA A 17 -19.76 -16.57 -19.78
C ALA A 17 -18.36 -16.38 -19.17
N CYS A 18 -17.81 -15.18 -19.33
CA CYS A 18 -16.68 -14.73 -18.53
C CYS A 18 -17.18 -14.69 -17.09
N HIS A 19 -16.98 -15.80 -16.38
CA HIS A 19 -17.02 -15.81 -14.93
C HIS A 19 -16.11 -14.66 -14.46
N PRO A 20 -16.65 -13.64 -13.78
CA PRO A 20 -15.79 -12.73 -13.05
C PRO A 20 -15.12 -13.59 -11.99
N SER A 21 -13.81 -13.75 -12.12
CA SER A 21 -12.94 -14.36 -11.13
C SER A 21 -13.42 -13.94 -9.74
N GLY A 22 -14.02 -14.89 -9.01
CA GLY A 22 -14.53 -14.73 -7.65
C GLY A 22 -13.38 -14.58 -6.67
N LYS A 23 -12.53 -13.57 -6.86
CA LYS A 23 -11.56 -13.15 -5.85
C LYS A 23 -12.40 -12.67 -4.69
N ARG A 24 -12.32 -13.39 -3.56
CA ARG A 24 -12.77 -12.85 -2.27
C ARG A 24 -12.19 -11.43 -2.18
N PRO A 25 -12.98 -10.39 -1.89
CA PRO A 25 -12.43 -9.06 -1.70
C PRO A 25 -11.28 -9.17 -0.70
N CYS A 26 -10.07 -8.78 -1.10
CA CYS A 26 -8.94 -8.71 -0.18
C CYS A 26 -9.38 -7.79 0.95
N ARG A 27 -9.70 -8.37 2.11
CA ARG A 27 -10.27 -7.60 3.22
C ARG A 27 -9.18 -6.63 3.69
N MET A 28 -9.46 -5.35 3.56
CA MET A 28 -8.64 -4.29 4.12
C MET A 28 -8.55 -4.49 5.64
N GLN A 29 -7.35 -4.37 6.18
CA GLN A 29 -7.05 -4.54 7.59
C GLN A 29 -6.40 -3.28 8.12
N VAL A 30 -6.72 -2.91 9.36
CA VAL A 30 -6.11 -1.75 10.00
C VAL A 30 -4.93 -2.22 10.84
N PHE A 31 -3.80 -1.54 10.71
CA PHE A 31 -2.59 -1.80 11.44
C PHE A 31 -2.11 -0.55 12.15
N ARG A 32 -1.64 -0.74 13.37
CA ARG A 32 -0.86 0.24 14.09
C ARG A 32 0.61 0.12 13.70
N ILE A 33 1.26 1.26 13.49
CA ILE A 33 2.67 1.34 13.11
C ILE A 33 3.41 2.36 13.96
N TRP A 34 4.60 2.00 14.44
CA TRP A 34 5.52 2.92 15.09
C TRP A 34 6.96 2.46 14.88
N ASP A 35 7.90 3.39 14.90
CA ASP A 35 9.31 3.05 14.73
C ASP A 35 9.94 2.49 16.03
N ILE A 36 11.15 1.93 15.93
CA ILE A 36 11.87 1.40 17.11
C ILE A 36 12.14 2.45 18.19
N ASN A 37 12.12 3.74 17.84
CA ASN A 37 12.28 4.86 18.76
C ASN A 37 10.93 5.34 19.32
N GLN A 38 9.85 4.57 19.14
CA GLN A 38 8.48 4.84 19.61
C GLN A 38 7.81 6.05 18.95
N LYS A 39 8.27 6.49 17.77
CA LYS A 39 7.57 7.53 17.00
C LYS A 39 6.39 6.91 16.26
N THR A 40 5.23 7.53 16.39
CA THR A 40 3.99 7.16 15.70
C THR A 40 3.78 8.07 14.50
N PHE A 41 2.97 7.62 13.54
CA PHE A 41 2.62 8.43 12.39
C PHE A 41 1.43 9.33 12.69
N TYR A 42 1.48 10.55 12.19
CA TYR A 42 0.35 11.47 12.19
C TYR A 42 0.40 12.36 10.94
N LEU A 43 -0.73 12.96 10.59
CA LEU A 43 -0.80 13.89 9.47
C LEU A 43 -0.49 15.33 9.90
N ARG A 44 0.36 15.99 9.13
CA ARG A 44 0.62 17.43 9.24
C ARG A 44 0.76 18.03 7.85
N ASN A 45 -0.04 19.04 7.53
CA ASN A 45 -0.03 19.70 6.21
C ASN A 45 -0.14 18.71 5.03
N ASN A 46 -1.00 17.69 5.16
CA ASN A 46 -1.18 16.62 4.16
C ASN A 46 0.10 15.80 3.87
N GLN A 47 1.06 15.80 4.79
CA GLN A 47 2.24 14.95 4.77
C GLN A 47 2.21 14.02 5.99
N LEU A 48 2.64 12.78 5.78
CA LEU A 48 2.81 11.82 6.86
C LEU A 48 4.09 12.16 7.63
N VAL A 49 3.98 12.35 8.94
CA VAL A 49 5.05 12.77 9.83
C VAL A 49 5.21 11.76 10.96
N ALA A 50 6.45 11.52 11.41
CA ALA A 50 6.74 10.66 12.54
C ALA A 50 7.17 11.47 13.77
N GLY A 51 6.48 11.29 14.89
CA GLY A 51 6.79 12.01 16.13
C GLY A 51 6.19 11.39 17.39
N TYR A 52 6.37 12.10 18.50
CA TYR A 52 5.91 11.69 19.82
C TYR A 52 4.58 12.36 20.15
N LEU A 53 3.50 11.60 20.04
CA LEU A 53 2.17 12.08 20.42
C LEU A 53 1.95 11.89 21.93
N GLN A 54 1.51 12.94 22.61
CA GLN A 54 1.24 12.93 24.05
C GLN A 54 -0.12 13.52 24.38
N GLY A 55 -0.72 13.05 25.49
CA GLY A 55 -2.00 13.56 26.00
C GLY A 55 -3.12 13.45 24.96
N SER A 56 -3.82 14.54 24.71
CA SER A 56 -4.91 14.61 23.73
C SER A 56 -4.47 14.36 22.28
N ASN A 57 -3.19 14.58 21.97
CA ASN A 57 -2.66 14.45 20.60
C ASN A 57 -2.54 13.00 20.17
N THR A 58 -2.63 12.03 21.09
CA THR A 58 -2.69 10.59 20.76
C THR A 58 -3.85 10.24 19.82
N LYS A 59 -4.91 11.04 19.80
CA LYS A 59 -6.04 10.89 18.87
C LYS A 59 -5.69 11.21 17.40
N LEU A 60 -4.54 11.85 17.17
CA LEU A 60 -4.02 12.18 15.84
C LEU A 60 -3.18 11.05 15.25
N GLU A 61 -2.95 9.97 16.01
CA GLU A 61 -2.22 8.80 15.52
C GLU A 61 -2.93 8.22 14.29
N GLU A 62 -2.20 8.18 13.18
CA GLU A 62 -2.66 7.59 11.94
C GLU A 62 -2.36 6.08 11.96
N LYS A 63 -3.40 5.30 11.68
CA LYS A 63 -3.30 3.86 11.46
C LYS A 63 -3.19 3.60 9.96
N LEU A 64 -2.51 2.52 9.60
CA LEU A 64 -2.39 2.12 8.21
C LEU A 64 -3.51 1.16 7.83
N ASP A 65 -4.22 1.50 6.76
CA ASP A 65 -5.08 0.61 6.02
C ASP A 65 -4.23 -0.25 5.08
N VAL A 66 -4.33 -1.57 5.23
CA VAL A 66 -3.47 -2.55 4.57
C VAL A 66 -4.30 -3.49 3.72
N VAL A 67 -4.02 -3.54 2.42
CA VAL A 67 -4.59 -4.54 1.52
C VAL A 67 -3.47 -5.48 1.09
N PRO A 68 -3.47 -6.75 1.55
CA PRO A 68 -2.49 -7.73 1.12
C PRO A 68 -2.75 -8.12 -0.32
N ILE A 69 -1.69 -8.26 -1.10
CA ILE A 69 -1.80 -8.52 -2.52
C ILE A 69 -1.17 -9.87 -2.90
N GLU A 70 0.01 -10.19 -2.40
CA GLU A 70 0.69 -11.50 -2.41
C GLU A 70 1.43 -11.67 -1.09
N PRO A 71 2.04 -12.85 -0.82
CA PRO A 71 2.93 -13.00 0.31
C PRO A 71 3.93 -11.84 0.40
N HIS A 72 3.96 -11.18 1.55
CA HIS A 72 4.86 -10.06 1.85
C HIS A 72 4.73 -8.83 0.92
N THR A 73 3.64 -8.68 0.14
CA THR A 73 3.40 -7.46 -0.63
C THR A 73 2.04 -6.87 -0.31
N VAL A 74 2.02 -5.56 -0.07
CA VAL A 74 0.85 -4.84 0.43
C VAL A 74 0.67 -3.51 -0.29
N PHE A 75 -0.58 -3.07 -0.40
CA PHE A 75 -0.90 -1.66 -0.54
C PHE A 75 -1.07 -1.07 0.85
N LEU A 76 -0.63 0.18 1.00
CA LEU A 76 -0.75 0.94 2.25
C LEU A 76 -1.54 2.21 1.99
N GLY A 77 -2.48 2.50 2.88
CA GLY A 77 -3.23 3.74 2.88
C GLY A 77 -3.55 4.20 4.29
N ILE A 78 -4.23 5.34 4.38
CA ILE A 78 -4.79 5.91 5.59
C ILE A 78 -6.21 6.42 5.31
N HIS A 79 -6.91 6.85 6.36
CA HIS A 79 -8.26 7.41 6.29
C HIS A 79 -9.29 6.46 5.66
N GLY A 80 -9.21 5.18 6.02
CA GLY A 80 -10.06 4.13 5.47
C GLY A 80 -9.69 3.77 4.03
N GLY A 81 -8.40 3.87 3.70
CA GLY A 81 -7.86 3.57 2.38
C GLY A 81 -8.11 4.63 1.32
N LYS A 82 -8.55 5.84 1.69
CA LYS A 82 -8.83 6.93 0.73
C LYS A 82 -7.59 7.70 0.30
N LEU A 83 -6.54 7.65 1.12
CA LEU A 83 -5.24 8.25 0.84
C LEU A 83 -4.21 7.12 0.82
N CYS A 84 -3.68 6.79 -0.36
CA CYS A 84 -2.69 5.74 -0.52
C CYS A 84 -1.28 6.31 -0.42
N LEU A 85 -0.38 5.57 0.24
CA LEU A 85 1.04 5.88 0.26
C LEU A 85 1.65 5.48 -1.08
N SER A 86 2.39 6.39 -1.70
CA SER A 86 3.04 6.15 -2.99
C SER A 86 4.51 6.54 -2.99
N CYS A 87 5.28 5.80 -3.78
CA CYS A 87 6.66 6.09 -4.08
C CYS A 87 6.76 6.80 -5.42
N VAL A 88 7.09 8.09 -5.39
CA VAL A 88 7.29 8.89 -6.60
C VAL A 88 8.77 9.14 -6.79
N LYS A 89 9.29 8.73 -7.95
CA LYS A 89 10.67 9.03 -8.36
C LYS A 89 10.67 10.17 -9.36
N SER A 90 11.46 11.20 -9.10
CA SER A 90 11.64 12.37 -9.98
C SER A 90 13.13 12.62 -10.14
N GLY A 91 13.70 12.17 -11.26
CA GLY A 91 15.14 12.15 -11.47
C GLY A 91 15.82 11.21 -10.47
N ASP A 92 16.75 11.75 -9.67
CA ASP A 92 17.46 11.00 -8.63
C ASP A 92 16.76 11.03 -7.27
N GLU A 93 15.73 11.87 -7.10
CA GLU A 93 14.99 11.96 -5.86
C GLU A 93 13.84 10.95 -5.81
N THR A 94 13.79 10.18 -4.72
CA THR A 94 12.68 9.28 -4.40
C THR A 94 11.95 9.83 -3.18
N ARG A 95 10.64 10.07 -3.30
CA ARG A 95 9.83 10.69 -2.26
C ARG A 95 8.57 9.90 -1.95
N LEU A 96 8.19 9.92 -0.68
CA LEU A 96 6.90 9.43 -0.22
C LEU A 96 5.84 10.51 -0.45
N GLN A 97 4.71 10.11 -1.04
CA GLN A 97 3.55 10.98 -1.21
C GLN A 97 2.28 10.27 -0.75
N LEU A 98 1.28 11.07 -0.39
CA LEU A 98 -0.09 10.62 -0.17
C LEU A 98 -0.92 11.04 -1.37
N GLU A 99 -1.49 10.07 -2.07
CA GLU A 99 -2.36 10.33 -3.22
C GLU A 99 -3.81 9.99 -2.87
N ALA A 100 -4.74 10.85 -3.28
CA ALA A 100 -6.18 10.68 -3.10
C ALA A 100 -6.72 9.62 -4.08
N VAL A 101 -6.38 8.37 -3.81
CA VAL A 101 -6.80 7.18 -4.54
C VAL A 101 -7.30 6.17 -3.53
N ASN A 102 -8.42 5.51 -3.84
CA ASN A 102 -8.95 4.46 -2.99
C ASN A 102 -8.12 3.18 -3.15
N ILE A 103 -7.66 2.62 -2.03
CA ILE A 103 -6.85 1.40 -1.97
C ILE A 103 -7.56 0.19 -2.60
N THR A 104 -8.89 0.17 -2.60
CA THR A 104 -9.67 -0.91 -3.24
C THR A 104 -9.68 -0.82 -4.76
N ASP A 105 -9.38 0.34 -5.32
CA ASP A 105 -9.35 0.57 -6.77
C ASP A 105 -7.97 0.23 -7.37
N LEU A 106 -6.97 0.03 -6.50
CA LEU A 106 -5.62 -0.39 -6.86
C LEU A 106 -5.60 -1.86 -7.27
N SER A 107 -4.84 -2.16 -8.32
CA SER A 107 -4.72 -3.50 -8.88
C SER A 107 -3.29 -3.77 -9.34
N LYS A 108 -2.76 -4.94 -8.98
CA LYS A 108 -1.43 -5.36 -9.44
C LYS A 108 -1.24 -5.41 -10.95
N SER A 109 -2.31 -5.62 -11.69
CA SER A 109 -2.28 -5.71 -13.16
C SER A 109 -1.99 -4.38 -13.85
N LYS A 110 -2.09 -3.26 -13.13
CA LYS A 110 -1.75 -1.94 -13.68
C LYS A 110 -0.34 -1.60 -13.24
N ASP A 111 0.58 -1.48 -14.19
CA ASP A 111 1.96 -1.06 -13.90
C ASP A 111 2.03 0.27 -13.14
N GLN A 112 1.06 1.17 -13.37
CA GLN A 112 0.94 2.44 -12.64
C GLN A 112 0.69 2.25 -11.14
N ASP A 113 0.14 1.11 -10.72
CA ASP A 113 -0.18 0.85 -9.31
C ASP A 113 1.03 0.28 -8.55
N LYS A 114 2.11 -0.07 -9.26
CA LYS A 114 3.37 -0.55 -8.68
C LYS A 114 3.96 0.46 -7.69
N ARG A 115 3.73 1.76 -7.90
CA ARG A 115 4.17 2.85 -6.98
C ARG A 115 3.48 2.84 -5.62
N PHE A 116 2.31 2.20 -5.51
CA PHE A 116 1.61 2.03 -4.24
C PHE A 116 1.96 0.71 -3.56
N THR A 117 2.74 -0.15 -4.21
CA THR A 117 3.08 -1.48 -3.71
C THR A 117 4.32 -1.42 -2.83
N PHE A 118 4.21 -1.99 -1.63
CA PHE A 118 5.30 -2.12 -0.68
C PHE A 118 5.59 -3.59 -0.41
N ILE A 119 6.86 -3.93 -0.29
CA ILE A 119 7.35 -5.25 0.08
C ILE A 119 7.70 -5.22 1.57
N LEU A 120 7.07 -6.10 2.33
CA LEU A 120 7.33 -6.29 3.75
C LEU A 120 8.51 -7.24 3.92
N SER A 121 9.44 -6.88 4.78
CA SER A 121 10.54 -7.76 5.19
C SER A 121 10.58 -7.80 6.71
N ASP A 122 10.17 -8.93 7.28
CA ASP A 122 10.17 -9.14 8.72
C ASP A 122 11.59 -9.47 9.19
N SER A 123 12.08 -8.70 10.15
CA SER A 123 13.38 -8.90 10.79
C SER A 123 13.18 -9.03 12.31
N GLY A 124 12.73 -10.21 12.75
CA GLY A 124 12.40 -10.46 14.15
C GLY A 124 11.08 -9.78 14.55
N PRO A 125 11.04 -8.92 15.59
CA PRO A 125 9.82 -8.27 16.05
C PRO A 125 9.45 -7.01 15.23
N THR A 126 10.31 -6.60 14.29
CA THR A 126 10.13 -5.41 13.48
C THR A 126 10.01 -5.76 12.01
N THR A 127 9.28 -4.95 11.26
CA THR A 127 9.09 -5.04 9.83
C THR A 127 9.74 -3.84 9.14
N ARG A 128 10.32 -4.09 7.96
CA ARG A 128 10.80 -3.07 7.04
C ARG A 128 9.86 -3.02 5.84
N PHE A 129 9.70 -1.83 5.26
CA PHE A 129 8.85 -1.61 4.09
C PHE A 129 9.73 -1.11 2.95
N GLU A 130 9.84 -1.90 1.89
CA GLU A 130 10.56 -1.54 0.66
C GLU A 130 9.57 -1.11 -0.42
N SER A 131 9.92 -0.10 -1.21
CA SER A 131 9.13 0.30 -2.38
C SER A 131 9.31 -0.70 -3.52
N ALA A 132 8.21 -1.28 -4.01
CA ALA A 132 8.28 -2.15 -5.19
C ALA A 132 8.58 -1.35 -6.48
N ALA A 133 8.23 -0.07 -6.54
CA ALA A 133 8.52 0.80 -7.67
C ALA A 133 9.98 1.29 -7.69
N CYS A 134 10.63 1.35 -6.53
CA CYS A 134 12.02 1.75 -6.39
C CYS A 134 12.76 0.73 -5.52
N PRO A 135 13.20 -0.42 -6.10
CA PRO A 135 13.93 -1.44 -5.36
C PRO A 135 15.16 -0.86 -4.65
N GLY A 136 15.42 -1.33 -3.44
CA GLY A 136 16.46 -0.83 -2.54
C GLY A 136 16.08 0.41 -1.74
N TRP A 137 14.92 1.04 -1.99
CA TRP A 137 14.42 2.17 -1.21
C TRP A 137 13.44 1.71 -0.13
N PHE A 138 13.78 2.01 1.12
CA PHE A 138 13.01 1.61 2.29
C PHE A 138 12.32 2.82 2.91
N LEU A 139 11.09 2.62 3.39
CA LEU A 139 10.40 3.61 4.22
C LEU A 139 11.26 3.89 5.46
N CYS A 140 11.44 5.16 5.79
CA CYS A 140 12.26 5.58 6.91
C CYS A 140 11.70 6.81 7.62
N THR A 141 12.06 6.94 8.90
CA THR A 141 11.87 8.16 9.68
C THR A 141 13.23 8.74 10.05
N ALA A 142 13.28 10.05 10.25
CA ALA A 142 14.47 10.70 10.78
C ALA A 142 14.66 10.34 12.27
N LEU A 143 15.86 10.55 12.80
CA LEU A 143 16.07 10.48 14.24
C LEU A 143 15.29 11.58 14.97
N GLU A 144 15.26 12.78 14.40
CA GLU A 144 14.49 13.89 14.94
C GLU A 144 12.98 13.61 14.86
N ALA A 145 12.27 14.01 15.91
CA ALA A 145 10.81 13.98 15.91
C ALA A 145 10.22 15.02 14.96
N ASP A 146 8.97 14.80 14.57
CA ASP A 146 8.15 15.71 13.78
C ASP A 146 8.73 15.99 12.38
N ARG A 147 9.47 15.00 11.86
CA ARG A 147 9.99 14.99 10.49
C ARG A 147 9.10 14.15 9.57
N PRO A 148 8.97 14.54 8.29
CA PRO A 148 8.24 13.74 7.32
C PRO A 148 8.78 12.32 7.23
N VAL A 149 7.88 11.35 7.08
CA VAL A 149 8.25 9.99 6.68
C VAL A 149 8.76 10.05 5.24
N SER A 150 9.87 9.38 4.95
CA SER A 150 10.55 9.43 3.67
C SER A 150 11.00 8.04 3.21
N PHE A 151 11.75 7.99 2.12
CA PHE A 151 12.50 6.82 1.70
C PHE A 151 14.01 7.03 1.87
N THR A 152 14.74 5.94 2.11
CA THR A 152 16.21 5.89 2.07
C THR A 152 16.69 4.67 1.31
N ASN A 153 17.78 4.81 0.55
CA ASN A 153 18.52 3.71 -0.05
C ASN A 153 19.78 3.31 0.76
N THR A 154 20.04 3.97 1.88
CA THR A 154 21.14 3.69 2.83
C THR A 154 20.58 3.31 4.21
N PRO A 155 19.90 2.16 4.33
CA PRO A 155 19.18 1.77 5.55
C PRO A 155 20.08 1.50 6.77
N GLU A 156 21.39 1.38 6.58
CA GLU A 156 22.39 1.17 7.64
C GLU A 156 22.93 2.50 8.20
N GLU A 157 22.54 3.63 7.61
CA GLU A 157 23.00 4.94 8.05
C GLU A 157 22.38 5.33 9.39
N ALA A 158 23.24 5.70 10.35
CA ALA A 158 22.87 5.91 11.75
C ALA A 158 21.80 7.01 11.98
N ARG A 159 21.51 7.84 10.98
CA ARG A 159 20.58 8.98 11.07
C ARG A 159 19.16 8.67 10.62
N THR A 160 18.89 7.45 10.18
CA THR A 160 17.56 7.05 9.73
C THR A 160 17.10 5.79 10.43
N VAL A 161 15.79 5.66 10.62
CA VAL A 161 15.17 4.48 11.20
C VAL A 161 14.30 3.82 10.13
N THR A 162 14.62 2.58 9.79
CA THR A 162 13.92 1.79 8.76
C THR A 162 13.13 0.62 9.32
N LYS A 163 13.21 0.42 10.65
CA LYS A 163 12.57 -0.68 11.37
C LYS A 163 11.35 -0.17 12.12
N PHE A 164 10.23 -0.84 11.92
CA PHE A 164 8.95 -0.47 12.52
C PHE A 164 8.34 -1.67 13.22
N TYR A 165 7.67 -1.44 14.33
CA TYR A 165 6.69 -2.37 14.84
C TYR A 165 5.40 -2.20 14.02
N PHE A 166 4.84 -3.33 13.59
CA PHE A 166 3.68 -3.35 12.73
C PHE A 166 2.69 -4.39 13.23
N GLN A 167 1.61 -3.93 13.86
CA GLN A 167 0.66 -4.80 14.55
C GLN A 167 -0.75 -4.54 14.06
N LYS A 168 -1.50 -5.62 13.87
CA LYS A 168 -2.91 -5.52 13.51
C LYS A 168 -3.70 -4.95 14.69
N ASP A 169 -4.54 -3.95 14.40
CA ASP A 169 -5.41 -3.30 15.39
C ASP A 169 -6.66 -4.14 15.72
#